data_AF-A0A520CR58-F1
#
_entry.id   AF-A0A520CR58-F1
#
_cell.length_a   1.000
_cell.length_b   1.000
_cell.length_c   1.000
_cell.angle_alpha   90.00
_cell.angle_beta   90.00
_cell.angle_gamma   90.00
#
_symmetry.space_group_name_H-M   'P 1'
#
loop_
_entity.id
_entity.type
_entity.pdbx_description
1 polymer ?
#
loop_
_entity_poly.entity_id
_entity_poly.type
_entity_poly.pdbx_seq_one_letter_code
_entity_poly.pdbx_strand_id
1 'polypeptide(L)'
;MSTTRGPISKFMETNYLHFNAAAMMDAAKGYETHLDEGGKMMITLAGAMSTAELGISLAEMIRQDKVSIISCTGANLEEDIMNLVAHSHYKRVPNYRDLSPQDEWDLLENHYNRVTDTCIPEEEAFRRLQKHIHKIWKDADTAGERYFPHEFMYKMLLSGDLEQYYEIDPK
;
A
#
# COMPACT_ATOMS: atom_id res chain seq x y z
N MET A 1 2.46 25.30 19.42
CA MET A 1 2.02 26.32 18.44
C MET A 1 0.57 26.02 18.10
N SER A 2 -0.31 27.02 17.93
CA SER A 2 -1.70 26.77 17.53
C SER A 2 -1.74 26.28 16.08
N THR A 3 -1.76 24.96 15.89
CA THR A 3 -1.89 24.33 14.58
C THR A 3 -3.27 24.67 14.01
N THR A 4 -3.32 25.49 12.95
CA THR A 4 -4.60 25.80 12.30
C THR A 4 -5.15 24.53 11.65
N ARG A 5 -6.28 24.04 12.18
CA ARG A 5 -6.96 22.85 11.66
C ARG A 5 -7.46 23.06 10.22
N GLY A 6 -7.24 22.06 9.38
CA GLY A 6 -7.75 22.02 8.01
C GLY A 6 -9.28 21.79 7.95
N PRO A 7 -9.88 21.93 6.76
CA PRO A 7 -11.33 21.79 6.59
C PRO A 7 -11.87 20.43 7.01
N ILE A 8 -11.13 19.34 6.77
CA ILE A 8 -11.55 17.97 7.14
C ILE A 8 -11.55 17.80 8.66
N SER A 9 -10.51 18.25 9.36
CA SER A 9 -10.47 18.20 10.83
C SER A 9 -11.64 18.98 11.45
N LYS A 10 -11.92 20.19 10.95
CA LYS A 10 -13.06 21.00 11.41
C LYS A 10 -14.41 20.31 11.14
N PHE A 11 -14.56 19.69 9.96
CA PHE A 11 -15.73 18.90 9.63
C PHE A 11 -15.91 17.74 10.61
N MET A 12 -14.86 16.97 10.89
CA MET A 12 -14.91 15.86 11.85
C MET A 12 -15.25 16.36 13.25
N GLU A 13 -14.57 17.40 13.75
CA GLU A 13 -14.86 17.98 15.07
C GLU A 13 -16.32 18.41 15.23
N THR A 14 -16.96 18.87 14.14
CA THR A 14 -18.35 19.33 14.16
C THR A 14 -19.35 18.17 14.06
N ASN A 15 -19.05 17.13 13.27
CA ASN A 15 -20.03 16.12 12.87
C ASN A 15 -19.84 14.76 13.57
N TYR A 16 -18.64 14.45 14.08
CA TYR A 16 -18.28 13.11 14.56
C TYR A 16 -18.48 13.02 16.08
N LEU A 17 -19.75 13.06 16.51
CA LEU A 17 -20.10 13.29 17.92
C LEU A 17 -20.40 12.03 18.73
N HIS A 18 -20.90 10.96 18.11
CA HIS A 18 -21.37 9.76 18.82
C HIS A 18 -20.96 8.46 18.13
N PHE A 19 -21.02 7.35 18.88
CA PHE A 19 -20.72 6.00 18.39
C PHE A 19 -19.34 5.89 17.71
N ASN A 20 -19.24 5.17 16.59
CA ASN A 20 -18.00 4.99 15.85
C ASN A 20 -17.41 6.31 15.33
N ALA A 21 -18.23 7.35 15.13
CA ALA A 21 -17.74 8.65 14.72
C ALA A 21 -16.96 9.32 15.87
N ALA A 22 -17.49 9.30 17.09
CA ALA A 22 -16.76 9.77 18.27
C ALA A 22 -15.46 8.99 18.50
N ALA A 23 -15.51 7.66 18.37
CA ALA A 23 -14.33 6.81 18.51
C ALA A 23 -13.21 7.20 17.52
N MET A 24 -13.56 7.58 16.29
CA MET A 24 -12.60 8.07 15.31
C MET A 24 -11.96 9.40 15.72
N MET A 25 -12.75 10.31 16.30
CA MET A 25 -12.24 11.58 16.84
C MET A 25 -11.30 11.34 18.03
N ASP A 26 -11.68 10.45 18.95
CA ASP A 26 -10.85 10.10 20.10
C ASP A 26 -9.52 9.45 19.67
N ALA A 27 -9.56 8.57 18.67
CA ALA A 27 -8.35 7.98 18.09
C ALA A 27 -7.43 9.03 17.47
N ALA A 28 -7.96 10.00 16.72
CA ALA A 28 -7.17 11.06 16.11
C ALA A 28 -6.51 11.96 17.17
N LYS A 29 -7.26 12.39 18.20
CA LYS A 29 -6.71 13.17 19.34
C LYS A 29 -5.67 12.38 20.13
N GLY A 30 -5.92 11.08 20.34
CA GLY A 30 -5.00 10.19 21.03
C GLY A 30 -3.68 10.04 20.28
N TYR A 31 -3.73 9.88 18.95
CA TYR A 31 -2.53 9.86 18.11
C TYR A 31 -1.75 11.18 18.26
N GLU A 32 -2.41 12.32 18.11
CA GLU A 32 -1.75 13.63 18.25
C GLU A 32 -1.09 13.81 19.61
N THR A 33 -1.80 13.46 20.68
CA THR A 33 -1.26 13.52 22.05
C THR A 33 -0.03 12.62 22.19
N HIS A 34 -0.10 11.38 21.68
CA HIS A 34 1.04 10.45 21.70
C HIS A 34 2.27 11.02 20.99
N LEU A 35 2.09 11.70 19.85
CA LEU A 35 3.18 12.35 19.13
C LEU A 35 3.72 13.58 19.88
N ASP A 36 2.82 14.43 20.41
CA ASP A 36 3.20 15.65 21.15
C ASP A 36 3.98 15.33 22.44
N GLU A 37 3.71 14.17 23.04
CA GLU A 37 4.44 13.64 24.19
C GLU A 37 5.78 12.97 23.81
N GLY A 38 6.16 12.99 22.52
CA GLY A 38 7.40 12.39 22.01
C GLY A 38 7.32 10.87 21.81
N GLY A 39 6.13 10.29 21.82
CA GLY A 39 5.88 8.89 21.55
C GLY A 39 6.22 8.51 20.10
N LYS A 40 6.64 7.25 19.91
CA LYS A 40 6.89 6.66 18.59
C LYS A 40 5.71 5.78 18.19
N MET A 41 5.25 5.92 16.94
CA MET A 41 4.06 5.20 16.48
C MET A 41 4.46 3.92 15.74
N MET A 42 3.90 2.80 16.18
CA MET A 42 3.93 1.54 15.46
C MET A 42 2.55 1.27 14.87
N ILE A 43 2.49 0.93 13.59
CA ILE A 43 1.26 0.50 12.92
C ILE A 43 1.36 -0.95 12.46
N THR A 44 0.25 -1.66 12.49
CA THR A 44 0.11 -3.01 11.94
C THR A 44 -0.84 -2.99 10.76
N LEU A 45 -0.42 -3.51 9.61
CA LEU A 45 -1.20 -3.44 8.36
C LEU A 45 -1.53 -4.84 7.83
N ALA A 46 -2.77 -4.98 7.37
CA ALA A 46 -3.21 -6.14 6.60
C ALA A 46 -2.80 -5.99 5.13
N GLY A 47 -2.62 -7.11 4.43
CA GLY A 47 -2.14 -7.13 3.04
C GLY A 47 -2.98 -6.28 2.09
N ALA A 48 -4.31 -6.43 2.12
CA ALA A 48 -5.21 -5.69 1.22
C ALA A 48 -5.15 -4.15 1.36
N MET A 49 -4.48 -3.59 2.38
CA MET A 49 -4.35 -2.15 2.55
C MET A 49 -3.49 -1.49 1.47
N SER A 50 -2.56 -2.21 0.83
CA SER A 50 -1.81 -1.71 -0.35
C SER A 50 -2.70 -1.63 -1.58
N THR A 51 -3.46 -2.69 -1.87
CA THR A 51 -4.47 -2.66 -2.94
C THR A 51 -5.54 -1.58 -2.71
N ALA A 52 -5.90 -1.30 -1.45
CA ALA A 52 -6.82 -0.22 -1.08
C ALA A 52 -6.18 1.19 -1.16
N GLU A 53 -4.93 1.29 -1.62
CA GLU A 53 -4.19 2.54 -1.83
C GLU A 53 -4.02 3.38 -0.55
N LEU A 54 -3.89 2.73 0.61
CA LEU A 54 -3.61 3.43 1.88
C LEU A 54 -2.33 4.28 1.78
N GLY A 55 -1.39 3.84 0.93
CA GLY A 55 -0.11 4.51 0.63
C GLY A 55 -0.25 6.00 0.33
N ILE A 56 -1.33 6.44 -0.36
CA ILE A 56 -1.56 7.85 -0.72
C ILE A 56 -1.49 8.77 0.51
N SER A 57 -2.11 8.35 1.61
CA SER A 57 -2.14 9.13 2.86
C SER A 57 -1.06 8.71 3.85
N LEU A 58 -0.70 7.41 3.86
CA LEU A 58 0.26 6.87 4.80
C LEU A 58 1.70 7.29 4.46
N ALA A 59 2.06 7.38 3.17
CA ALA A 59 3.38 7.82 2.73
C ALA A 59 3.70 9.23 3.25
N GLU A 60 2.72 10.15 3.20
CA GLU A 60 2.85 11.49 3.79
C GLU A 60 3.09 11.41 5.30
N MET A 61 2.33 10.59 6.03
CA MET A 61 2.50 10.42 7.47
C MET A 61 3.89 9.88 7.84
N ILE A 62 4.42 8.94 7.05
CA ILE A 62 5.79 8.42 7.22
C ILE A 62 6.82 9.52 6.95
N ARG A 63 6.69 10.26 5.84
CA ARG A 63 7.62 11.34 5.47
C ARG A 63 7.65 12.49 6.48
N GLN A 64 6.57 12.69 7.23
CA GLN A 64 6.46 13.66 8.32
C GLN A 64 6.93 13.13 9.69
N ASP A 65 7.59 11.97 9.76
CA ASP A 65 8.03 11.28 10.99
C ASP A 65 6.89 11.00 11.99
N LYS A 66 5.66 10.83 11.49
CA LYS A 66 4.50 10.52 12.34
C LYS A 66 4.32 9.01 12.54
N VAL A 67 4.88 8.19 11.65
CA VAL A 67 4.91 6.73 11.76
C VAL A 67 6.36 6.28 11.85
N SER A 68 6.69 5.51 12.89
CA SER A 68 8.07 5.12 13.19
C SER A 68 8.36 3.65 12.88
N ILE A 69 7.36 2.78 13.03
CA ILE A 69 7.49 1.33 12.81
C ILE A 69 6.25 0.82 12.07
N ILE A 70 6.46 -0.03 11.07
CA ILE A 70 5.39 -0.71 10.34
C ILE A 70 5.61 -2.22 10.45
N SER A 71 4.62 -2.93 10.97
CA SER A 71 4.53 -4.38 10.89
C SER A 71 3.44 -4.74 9.89
N CYS A 72 3.82 -5.28 8.75
CA CYS A 72 2.90 -5.54 7.64
C CYS A 72 3.14 -6.93 7.04
N THR A 73 2.27 -7.34 6.12
CA THR A 73 2.48 -8.57 5.36
C THR A 73 3.37 -8.29 4.14
N GLY A 74 3.89 -9.33 3.50
CA GLY A 74 4.68 -9.18 2.26
C GLY A 74 3.92 -8.46 1.14
N ALA A 75 2.61 -8.64 1.07
CA ALA A 75 1.74 -7.97 0.08
C ALA A 75 1.89 -6.43 0.11
N ASN A 76 2.07 -5.83 1.29
CA ASN A 76 2.23 -4.38 1.40
C ASN A 76 3.54 -3.86 0.79
N LEU A 77 4.56 -4.72 0.68
CA LEU A 77 5.84 -4.38 0.02
C LEU A 77 5.81 -4.66 -1.48
N GLU A 78 4.94 -5.58 -1.92
CA GLU A 78 4.89 -6.07 -3.30
C GLU A 78 3.82 -5.32 -4.12
N GLU A 79 2.58 -5.27 -3.62
CA GLU A 79 1.43 -4.72 -4.35
C GLU A 79 1.50 -3.20 -4.54
N ASP A 80 2.15 -2.49 -3.62
CA ASP A 80 2.36 -1.04 -3.77
C ASP A 80 3.34 -0.75 -4.92
N ILE A 81 4.36 -1.60 -5.10
CA ILE A 81 5.27 -1.54 -6.25
C ILE A 81 4.53 -1.97 -7.54
N MET A 82 3.65 -2.97 -7.47
CA MET A 82 2.79 -3.36 -8.59
C MET A 82 1.93 -2.18 -9.05
N ASN A 83 1.32 -1.47 -8.09
CA ASN A 83 0.52 -0.29 -8.40
C ASN A 83 1.39 0.80 -9.07
N LEU A 84 2.59 1.04 -8.53
CA LEU A 84 3.54 2.00 -9.10
C LEU A 84 3.84 1.73 -10.59
N VAL A 85 3.94 0.47 -11.00
CA VAL A 85 4.34 0.09 -12.37
C VAL A 85 3.20 -0.33 -13.29
N ALA A 86 1.96 -0.43 -12.81
CA ALA A 86 0.84 -0.97 -13.60
C ALA A 86 -0.52 -0.33 -13.27
N HIS A 87 -0.57 0.79 -12.55
CA HIS A 87 -1.79 1.45 -12.08
C HIS A 87 -2.94 1.51 -13.10
N SER A 88 -2.65 1.94 -14.33
CA SER A 88 -3.63 2.13 -15.40
C SER A 88 -4.23 0.82 -15.94
N HIS A 89 -3.62 -0.31 -15.61
CA HIS A 89 -4.05 -1.65 -16.00
C HIS A 89 -4.92 -2.33 -14.93
N TYR A 90 -5.11 -1.70 -13.76
CA TYR A 90 -5.99 -2.22 -12.71
C TYR A 90 -7.44 -2.18 -13.16
N LYS A 91 -8.18 -3.24 -12.85
CA LYS A 91 -9.59 -3.38 -13.25
C LYS A 91 -10.49 -3.48 -12.03
N ARG A 92 -11.46 -2.56 -11.94
CA ARG A 92 -12.49 -2.63 -10.90
C ARG A 92 -13.59 -3.63 -11.26
N VAL A 93 -14.08 -4.35 -10.26
CA VAL A 93 -15.19 -5.31 -10.34
C VAL A 93 -16.31 -4.85 -9.39
N PRO A 94 -17.23 -3.97 -9.85
CA PRO A 94 -18.24 -3.37 -8.97
C PRO A 94 -19.15 -4.38 -8.26
N ASN A 95 -19.45 -5.52 -8.91
CA ASN A 95 -20.35 -6.57 -8.41
C ASN A 95 -19.60 -7.77 -7.81
N TYR A 96 -18.39 -7.58 -7.28
CA TYR A 96 -17.51 -8.68 -6.83
C TYR A 96 -18.10 -9.63 -5.78
N ARG A 97 -19.20 -9.25 -5.11
CA ARG A 97 -19.88 -10.08 -4.11
C ARG A 97 -20.85 -11.10 -4.72
N ASP A 98 -21.26 -10.88 -5.97
CA ASP A 98 -22.33 -11.62 -6.64
C ASP A 98 -21.86 -12.21 -7.98
N LEU A 99 -20.56 -12.52 -8.10
CA LEU A 99 -20.00 -13.12 -9.31
C LEU A 99 -20.53 -14.55 -9.52
N SER A 100 -20.93 -14.86 -10.75
CA SER A 100 -21.24 -16.23 -11.15
C SER A 100 -19.95 -17.04 -11.33
N PRO A 101 -20.03 -18.39 -11.32
CA PRO A 101 -18.87 -19.22 -11.65
C PRO A 101 -18.25 -18.90 -13.01
N GLN A 102 -19.05 -18.45 -13.98
CA GLN A 102 -18.54 -18.02 -15.28
C GLN A 102 -17.78 -16.70 -15.20
N ASP A 103 -18.26 -15.74 -14.39
CA ASP A 103 -17.54 -14.47 -14.22
C ASP A 103 -16.16 -14.70 -13.57
N GLU A 104 -16.07 -15.60 -12.58
CA GLU A 104 -14.78 -15.98 -11.96
C GLU A 104 -13.87 -16.69 -12.97
N TRP A 105 -14.44 -17.54 -13.84
CA TRP A 105 -13.69 -18.19 -14.93
C TRP A 105 -13.16 -17.17 -15.93
N ASP A 106 -13.97 -16.18 -16.31
CA ASP A 106 -13.56 -15.14 -17.25
C ASP A 106 -12.45 -14.26 -16.65
N LEU A 107 -12.45 -14.00 -15.34
CA LEU A 107 -11.33 -13.33 -14.67
C LEU A 107 -10.04 -14.16 -14.76
N LEU A 108 -10.13 -15.48 -14.54
CA LEU A 108 -8.99 -16.40 -14.65
C LEU A 108 -8.41 -16.43 -16.07
N GLU A 109 -9.26 -16.64 -17.08
CA GLU A 109 -8.84 -16.71 -18.49
C GLU A 109 -8.20 -15.41 -19.00
N ASN A 110 -8.56 -14.28 -18.39
CA ASN A 110 -7.99 -12.98 -18.71
C ASN A 110 -6.86 -12.55 -17.75
N HIS A 111 -6.34 -13.47 -16.92
CA HIS A 111 -5.23 -13.22 -15.99
C HIS A 111 -5.45 -12.04 -15.02
N TYR A 112 -6.69 -11.86 -14.58
CA TYR A 112 -7.07 -10.83 -13.61
C TYR A 112 -7.09 -11.41 -12.19
N ASN A 113 -5.96 -11.31 -11.49
CA ASN A 113 -5.86 -11.69 -10.08
C ASN A 113 -6.66 -10.71 -9.22
N ARG A 114 -7.65 -11.19 -8.46
CA ARG A 114 -8.59 -10.31 -7.75
C ARG A 114 -8.36 -10.25 -6.24
N VAL A 115 -8.35 -9.03 -5.71
CA VAL A 115 -8.46 -8.70 -4.29
C VAL A 115 -9.75 -7.89 -4.13
N THR A 116 -10.74 -8.48 -3.47
CA THR A 116 -12.10 -7.90 -3.31
C THR A 116 -12.70 -7.44 -4.65
N ASP A 117 -12.78 -6.13 -4.87
CA ASP A 117 -13.36 -5.44 -6.02
C ASP A 117 -12.31 -4.91 -7.00
N THR A 118 -11.04 -5.27 -6.81
CA THR A 118 -9.92 -4.76 -7.60
C THR A 118 -9.11 -5.92 -8.16
N CYS A 119 -8.88 -5.91 -9.47
CA CYS A 119 -8.05 -6.89 -10.14
C CYS A 119 -6.69 -6.27 -10.52
N ILE A 120 -5.64 -7.03 -10.22
CA ILE A 120 -4.25 -6.75 -10.54
C ILE A 120 -3.87 -7.56 -11.79
N PRO A 121 -3.41 -6.91 -12.86
CA PRO A 121 -3.08 -7.57 -14.13
C PRO A 121 -1.78 -8.38 -14.02
N GLU A 122 -1.81 -9.67 -14.37
CA GLU A 122 -0.65 -10.56 -14.19
C GLU A 122 0.61 -10.08 -14.96
N GLU A 123 0.46 -9.74 -16.23
CA GLU A 123 1.59 -9.43 -17.11
C GLU A 123 2.25 -8.10 -16.75
N GLU A 124 1.45 -7.05 -16.59
CA GLU A 124 1.94 -5.70 -16.34
C GLU A 124 2.43 -5.49 -14.91
N ALA A 125 1.89 -6.24 -13.94
CA ALA A 125 2.35 -6.18 -12.55
C ALA A 125 3.34 -7.30 -12.22
N PHE A 126 2.87 -8.55 -12.16
CA PHE A 126 3.64 -9.66 -11.60
C PHE A 126 4.81 -10.06 -12.51
N ARG A 127 4.56 -10.30 -13.80
CA ARG A 127 5.61 -10.75 -14.74
C ARG A 127 6.66 -9.66 -14.97
N ARG A 128 6.23 -8.40 -15.05
CA ARG A 128 7.10 -7.23 -15.11
C ARG A 128 8.08 -7.22 -13.94
N LEU A 129 7.59 -7.25 -12.70
CA LEU A 129 8.45 -7.25 -11.51
C LEU A 129 9.26 -8.54 -11.37
N GLN A 130 8.71 -9.70 -11.74
CA GLN A 130 9.37 -11.00 -11.68
C GLN A 130 10.72 -10.98 -12.38
N LYS A 131 10.81 -10.36 -13.57
CA LYS A 131 12.06 -10.25 -14.33
C LYS A 131 13.16 -9.55 -13.52
N HIS A 132 12.83 -8.46 -12.82
CA HIS A 132 13.78 -7.66 -12.07
C HIS A 132 14.16 -8.33 -10.75
N ILE A 133 13.19 -8.81 -9.98
CA ILE A 133 13.45 -9.43 -8.68
C ILE A 133 14.24 -10.74 -8.82
N HIS A 134 13.95 -11.54 -9.85
CA HIS A 134 14.68 -12.78 -10.13
C HIS A 134 16.15 -12.52 -10.42
N LYS A 135 16.47 -11.44 -11.13
CA LYS A 135 17.86 -11.04 -11.36
C LYS A 135 18.58 -10.75 -10.03
N ILE A 136 17.95 -9.99 -9.14
CA ILE A 136 18.54 -9.63 -7.83
C ILE A 136 18.76 -10.89 -6.97
N TRP A 137 17.79 -11.80 -6.94
CA TRP A 137 17.95 -13.09 -6.25
C TRP A 137 19.09 -13.90 -6.82
N LYS A 138 19.22 -13.96 -8.15
CA LYS A 138 20.27 -14.75 -8.80
C LYS A 138 21.66 -14.16 -8.58
N ASP A 139 21.78 -12.84 -8.59
CA ASP A 139 23.03 -12.15 -8.30
C ASP A 139 23.46 -12.40 -6.84
N ALA A 140 22.53 -12.30 -5.88
CA ALA A 140 22.79 -12.58 -4.47
C ALA A 140 23.20 -14.04 -4.22
N ASP A 141 22.50 -15.00 -4.85
CA ASP A 141 22.82 -16.44 -4.82
C ASP A 141 24.24 -16.69 -5.34
N THR A 142 24.59 -16.10 -6.48
CA THR A 142 25.92 -16.23 -7.10
C THR A 142 27.02 -15.63 -6.23
N ALA A 143 26.73 -14.53 -5.54
CA ALA A 143 27.66 -13.88 -4.62
C ALA A 143 27.71 -14.52 -3.23
N GLY A 144 26.83 -15.48 -2.92
CA GLY A 144 26.70 -16.08 -1.59
C GLY A 144 26.14 -15.13 -0.52
N GLU A 145 25.43 -14.08 -0.94
CA GLU A 145 24.88 -13.06 -0.06
C GLU A 145 23.48 -13.45 0.44
N ARG A 146 23.15 -13.00 1.66
CA ARG A 146 21.84 -13.23 2.28
C ARG A 146 21.25 -11.90 2.70
N TYR A 147 19.97 -11.74 2.41
CA TYR A 147 19.20 -10.55 2.70
C TYR A 147 17.84 -10.94 3.30
N PHE A 148 17.26 -10.04 4.08
CA PHE A 148 15.86 -10.13 4.48
C PHE A 148 14.94 -9.93 3.26
N PRO A 149 13.72 -10.50 3.28
CA PRO A 149 12.79 -10.40 2.15
C PRO A 149 12.55 -8.96 1.65
N HIS A 150 12.41 -7.99 2.57
CA HIS A 150 12.18 -6.59 2.23
C HIS A 150 13.39 -5.91 1.57
N GLU A 151 14.61 -6.35 1.88
CA GLU A 151 15.83 -5.77 1.29
C GLU A 151 15.93 -6.05 -0.21
N PHE A 152 15.39 -7.19 -0.68
CA PHE A 152 15.31 -7.47 -2.11
C PHE A 152 14.36 -6.50 -2.82
N MET A 153 13.22 -6.18 -2.21
CA MET A 153 12.28 -5.19 -2.76
C MET A 153 12.90 -3.79 -2.77
N TYR A 154 13.63 -3.42 -1.73
CA TYR A 154 14.34 -2.15 -1.68
C TYR A 154 15.43 -2.05 -2.75
N LYS A 155 16.22 -3.12 -2.94
CA LYS A 155 17.22 -3.16 -4.02
C LYS A 155 16.57 -3.00 -5.41
N MET A 156 15.41 -3.62 -5.64
CA MET A 156 14.67 -3.49 -6.89
C MET A 156 14.15 -2.08 -7.11
N LEU A 157 13.56 -1.47 -6.08
CA LEU A 157 13.00 -0.12 -6.16
C LEU A 157 14.11 0.94 -6.33
N LEU A 158 15.22 0.78 -5.61
CA LEU A 158 16.34 1.73 -5.61
C LEU A 158 17.32 1.54 -6.77
N SER A 159 17.20 0.49 -7.59
CA SER A 159 18.10 0.30 -8.73
C SER A 159 17.86 1.28 -9.88
N GLY A 160 16.68 1.91 -9.92
CA GLY A 160 16.22 2.75 -11.03
C GLY A 160 15.67 1.96 -12.22
N ASP A 161 15.74 0.62 -12.20
CA ASP A 161 15.31 -0.21 -13.35
C ASP A 161 13.79 -0.10 -13.62
N LEU A 162 13.02 0.24 -12.59
CA LEU A 162 11.56 0.36 -12.66
C LEU A 162 11.08 1.74 -13.13
N GLU A 163 11.92 2.78 -13.15
CA GLU A 163 11.50 4.16 -13.44
C GLU A 163 10.80 4.30 -14.80
N GLN A 164 11.25 3.52 -15.79
CA GLN A 164 10.65 3.47 -17.12
C GLN A 164 9.19 2.96 -17.14
N TYR A 165 8.74 2.35 -16.05
CA TYR A 165 7.41 1.78 -15.91
C TYR A 165 6.51 2.58 -14.96
N TYR A 166 6.97 3.68 -14.35
CA TYR A 166 6.17 4.39 -13.36
C TYR A 166 4.91 5.00 -13.98
N GLU A 167 3.76 4.69 -13.39
CA GLU A 167 2.45 5.17 -13.82
C GLU A 167 1.82 6.16 -12.81
N ILE A 168 2.31 6.19 -11.57
CA ILE A 168 1.87 7.09 -10.49
C ILE A 168 3.07 7.78 -9.81
N ASP A 169 2.79 8.71 -8.88
CA ASP A 169 3.82 9.40 -8.11
C ASP A 169 4.64 8.38 -7.29
N PRO A 170 5.97 8.30 -7.46
CA PRO A 170 6.82 7.44 -6.64
C PRO A 170 7.01 7.93 -5.19
N LYS A 171 6.35 9.03 -4.77
CA LYS A 171 6.50 9.67 -3.45
C LYS A 171 5.29 9.59 -2.53
#